data_AF-A0A925W8J5-F1
#
_entry.id   AF-A0A925W8J5-F1
#
_cell.length_a   1.000
_cell.length_b   1.000
_cell.length_c   1.000
_cell.angle_alpha   90.00
_cell.angle_beta   90.00
_cell.angle_gamma   90.00
#
_symmetry.space_group_name_H-M   'P 1'
#
loop_
_entity.id
_entity.type
_entity.pdbx_description
1 polymer ?
#
loop_
_entity_poly.entity_id
_entity_poly.type
_entity_poly.pdbx_seq_one_letter_code
_entity_poly.pdbx_strand_id
1 'polypeptide(L)' 'NLSGRLRVRPGDLPPRGTSVLVIDDVVTTGATLRACRDALRGAGLRPVGALVLCDATGAS' A
#
# COMPACT_ATOMS: atom_id res chain seq x y z
N ASN A 1 6.98 -9.51 6.73
CA ASN A 1 7.45 -9.06 5.41
C ASN A 1 6.46 -9.56 4.35
N LEU A 2 5.77 -8.66 3.64
CA LEU A 2 4.74 -8.96 2.63
C LEU A 2 5.28 -8.91 1.19
N SER A 3 6.61 -8.77 1.00
CA SER A 3 7.24 -8.80 -0.32
C SER A 3 6.84 -10.07 -1.09
N GLY A 4 6.23 -9.90 -2.27
CA GLY A 4 5.78 -11.02 -3.11
C GLY A 4 4.51 -11.75 -2.63
N ARG A 5 3.88 -11.32 -1.53
CA ARG A 5 2.61 -11.87 -1.04
C ARG A 5 1.39 -11.00 -1.35
N LEU A 6 1.61 -9.81 -1.91
CA LEU A 6 0.54 -8.96 -2.43
C LEU A 6 0.07 -9.47 -3.79
N ARG A 7 -1.23 -9.78 -3.88
CA ARG A 7 -1.88 -10.12 -5.14
C ARG A 7 -2.92 -9.07 -5.48
N VAL A 8 -2.69 -8.37 -6.58
CA VAL A 8 -3.67 -7.47 -7.17
C VAL A 8 -4.69 -8.30 -7.97
N ARG A 9 -5.98 -7.98 -7.82
CA ARG A 9 -7.07 -8.61 -8.59
C ARG A 9 -7.50 -7.66 -9.72
N PRO A 10 -7.17 -7.95 -10.99
CA PRO A 10 -7.39 -7.01 -12.08
C PRO A 10 -8.85 -6.59 -12.30
N GLY A 11 -9.81 -7.48 -12.04
CA GLY A 11 -11.25 -7.19 -12.19
C GLY A 11 -11.81 -6.20 -11.17
N ASP A 12 -11.09 -5.99 -10.06
CA ASP A 12 -11.50 -5.09 -8.96
C ASP A 12 -10.69 -3.78 -8.96
N LEU A 13 -9.83 -3.58 -9.97
CA LEU A 13 -9.01 -2.39 -10.06
C LEU A 13 -9.81 -1.21 -10.62
N PRO A 14 -9.65 -0.01 -10.03
CA PRO A 14 -10.11 1.20 -10.68
C PRO A 14 -9.33 1.45 -11.98
N PRO A 15 -9.81 2.39 -12.83
CA PRO A 15 -9.11 2.77 -14.05
C PRO A 15 -7.64 3.13 -13.82
N ARG A 16 -6.82 2.95 -14.86
CA ARG A 16 -5.42 3.36 -14.83
C ARG A 16 -5.31 4.86 -14.55
N GLY A 17 -4.29 5.24 -13.77
CA GLY A 17 -4.07 6.61 -13.35
C GLY A 17 -4.91 7.06 -12.15
N THR A 18 -5.86 6.24 -11.67
CA THR A 18 -6.65 6.58 -10.49
C THR A 18 -5.78 6.77 -9.25
N SER A 19 -6.02 7.88 -8.55
CA SER A 19 -5.43 8.18 -7.26
C SER A 19 -6.03 7.29 -6.18
N VAL A 20 -5.19 6.64 -5.37
CA VAL A 20 -5.63 5.70 -4.32
C VAL A 20 -4.91 5.97 -3.01
N LEU A 21 -5.64 5.80 -1.90
CA LEU A 21 -5.09 5.87 -0.54
C LEU A 21 -4.93 4.46 0.00
N VAL A 22 -3.75 4.13 0.52
CA VAL A 22 -3.54 2.84 1.21
C VAL A 22 -4.04 2.98 2.64
N ILE A 23 -4.83 2.03 3.12
CA ILE A 23 -5.28 1.98 4.52
C ILE A 23 -4.66 0.73 5.15
N ASP A 24 -4.01 0.90 6.29
CA ASP A 24 -3.43 -0.18 7.10
C ASP A 24 -3.79 0.07 8.58
N ASP A 25 -3.90 -0.97 9.39
CA ASP A 25 -4.24 -0.79 10.82
C ASP A 25 -3.02 -0.41 11.65
N VAL A 26 -1.88 -1.08 11.42
CA VAL A 26 -0.64 -0.87 12.16
C VAL A 26 0.55 -0.79 11.22
N VAL A 27 1.36 0.27 11.37
CA VAL A 27 2.66 0.38 10.73
C VAL A 27 3.77 0.17 11.76
N THR A 28 4.65 -0.79 11.51
CA THR A 28 5.83 -1.06 12.36
C THR A 28 7.12 -0.62 11.69
N THR A 29 7.46 -1.22 10.53
CA THR A 29 8.68 -0.90 9.77
C THR A 29 8.39 -0.16 8.46
N GLY A 30 7.12 0.05 8.13
CA GLY A 30 6.68 0.57 6.84
C GLY A 30 6.95 -0.36 5.65
N ALA A 31 7.46 -1.58 5.86
CA ALA A 31 7.74 -2.53 4.78
C ALA A 31 6.48 -2.93 4.00
N THR A 32 5.35 -3.11 4.70
CA THR A 32 4.05 -3.41 4.09
C THR A 32 3.58 -2.29 3.18
N LEU A 33 3.56 -1.05 3.66
CA LEU A 33 3.15 0.12 2.88
C LEU A 33 4.02 0.33 1.63
N ARG A 34 5.33 0.10 1.73
CA ARG A 34 6.24 0.13 0.57
C ARG A 34 5.88 -0.93 -0.47
N ALA A 35 5.66 -2.17 -0.03
CA ALA A 35 5.26 -3.26 -0.92
C ALA A 35 3.88 -2.99 -1.59
N CYS A 36 2.91 -2.45 -0.84
CA CYS A 36 1.61 -2.06 -1.37
C CYS A 36 1.73 -0.96 -2.44
N ARG A 37 2.51 0.10 -2.14
CA ARG A 37 2.77 1.19 -3.09
C ARG A 37 3.35 0.66 -4.40
N ASP A 38 4.33 -0.23 -4.32
CA ASP A 38 5.03 -0.74 -5.49
C ASP A 38 4.10 -1.65 -6.32
N ALA A 39 3.27 -2.48 -5.67
CA ALA A 39 2.26 -3.30 -6.34
C ALA A 39 1.19 -2.44 -7.04
N LEU A 40 0.69 -1.38 -6.39
CA LEU A 40 -0.31 -0.46 -6.97
C LEU A 40 0.26 0.33 -8.16
N ARG A 41 1.52 0.78 -8.07
CA ARG A 41 2.22 1.41 -9.20
C ARG A 41 2.39 0.44 -10.37
N GLY A 42 2.78 -0.81 -10.08
CA GLY A 42 2.87 -1.87 -11.09
C GLY A 42 1.52 -2.17 -11.77
N ALA A 43 0.41 -1.98 -11.05
CA ALA A 43 -0.94 -2.08 -11.59
C ALA A 43 -1.41 -0.83 -12.38
N GLY A 44 -0.59 0.22 -12.46
CA GLY A 44 -0.92 1.46 -13.18
C GLY A 44 -1.75 2.46 -12.38
N LEU A 45 -1.80 2.32 -11.05
CA LEU A 45 -2.48 3.25 -10.15
C LEU A 45 -1.51 4.28 -9.56
N ARG A 46 -2.06 5.33 -8.94
CA ARG A 46 -1.29 6.41 -8.31
C ARG A 46 -1.54 6.44 -6.79
N PRO A 47 -0.72 5.76 -5.98
CA PRO A 47 -0.80 5.89 -4.53
C PRO A 47 -0.46 7.32 -4.11
N VAL A 48 -1.38 8.00 -3.41
CA VAL A 48 -1.20 9.40 -2.97
C VAL A 48 -0.80 9.53 -1.50
N GLY A 49 -0.88 8.44 -0.75
CA GLY A 49 -0.49 8.39 0.66
C GLY A 49 -0.89 7.08 1.32
N ALA A 50 -0.69 7.03 2.63
CA ALA A 50 -1.20 5.96 3.48
C ALA A 50 -1.85 6.58 4.71
N LEU A 51 -2.99 6.00 5.13
CA LEU A 51 -3.64 6.26 6.41
C LEU A 51 -3.42 5.04 7.30
N VAL A 52 -2.91 5.27 8.50
CA VAL A 52 -2.65 4.21 9.48
C VAL A 52 -3.27 4.56 10.82
N LEU A 53 -3.93 3.60 11.46
CA LEU A 53 -4.57 3.80 12.76
C LEU A 53 -3.56 3.79 13.93
N CYS A 54 -2.46 3.04 13.79
CA CYS A 54 -1.40 2.95 14.77
C CYS A 54 -0.01 3.05 14.11
N ASP A 55 0.79 3.99 14.58
CA ASP A 55 2.19 4.14 14.19
C ASP A 55 3.12 3.66 15.31
N ALA A 56 3.83 2.56 15.05
CA ALA A 56 4.85 1.99 15.92
C ALA A 56 6.26 2.10 15.30
N THR A 57 6.43 2.94 14.27
CA THR A 57 7.74 3.19 13.63
C THR A 57 8.64 4.08 14.48
N GLY A 58 8.07 4.80 15.46
CA GLY A 58 8.73 5.77 16.32
C GLY A 58 9.25 5.23 17.67
N ALA A 59 9.21 3.91 17.91
CA ALA A 59 9.90 3.33 19.06
C ALA A 59 11.42 3.39 18.81
N SER A 60 12.03 4.52 19.17
CA SER A 60 13.48 4.74 19.26
C SER A 60 13.88 4.87 20.72
#